data_AF-S7QE71-F1
#
_entry.id   AF-S7QE71-F1
#
_cell.length_a   1.000
_cell.length_b   1.000
_cell.length_c   1.000
_cell.angle_alpha   90.00
_cell.angle_beta   90.00
_cell.angle_gamma   90.00
#
_symmetry.space_group_name_H-M   'P 1'
#
loop_
_entity.id
_entity.type
_entity.pdbx_description
1 polymer ?
#
loop_
_entity_poly.entity_id
_entity_poly.type
_entity_poly.pdbx_seq_one_letter_code
_entity_poly.pdbx_strand_id
1 'polypeptide(L)' 'MLLAASVVFTYYTFWALLLPFFDASNPIHDFFPSREWAVRLPAFILVSGLSAVGSFIGITVVKEKRAKAQKAKLRMA' A
#
# COMPACT_ATOMS: atom_id res chain seq x y z
N MET A 1 5.81 -4.54 20.76
CA MET A 1 5.59 -4.40 19.29
C MET A 1 5.64 -5.74 18.56
N LEU A 2 6.62 -6.61 18.82
CA LEU A 2 6.71 -7.94 18.17
C LEU A 2 5.49 -8.83 18.40
N LEU A 3 4.99 -8.91 19.64
CA LEU A 3 3.80 -9.72 19.94
C LEU A 3 2.57 -9.27 19.16
N ALA A 4 2.33 -7.95 19.07
CA ALA A 4 1.23 -7.41 18.27
C ALA A 4 1.40 -7.73 16.78
N ALA A 5 2.61 -7.58 16.24
CA ALA A 5 2.90 -7.93 14.86
C ALA A 5 2.67 -9.43 14.59
N SER A 6 3.11 -10.30 15.49
CA SER A 6 2.89 -11.75 15.38
C SER A 6 1.40 -12.09 15.38
N VAL A 7 0.61 -11.51 16.30
CA VAL A 7 -0.85 -11.76 16.38
C VAL A 7 -1.55 -11.33 15.08
N VAL A 8 -1.26 -10.11 14.60
CA VAL A 8 -1.86 -9.59 13.37
C VAL A 8 -1.44 -10.43 12.16
N PHE A 9 -0.17 -10.80 12.07
CA PHE A 9 0.35 -11.64 10.98
C PHE A 9 -0.32 -13.01 10.97
N THR A 10 -0.44 -13.67 12.12
CA THR A 10 -1.12 -14.96 12.23
C THR A 10 -2.58 -14.82 11.83
N TYR A 11 -3.32 -13.85 12.38
CA TYR A 11 -4.73 -13.65 12.02
C TYR A 11 -4.92 -13.44 10.51
N TYR A 12 -4.08 -12.59 9.91
CA TYR A 12 -4.13 -12.31 8.48
C TYR A 12 -3.75 -13.53 7.61
N THR A 13 -2.76 -14.30 8.05
CA THR A 13 -2.33 -15.52 7.34
C THR A 13 -3.45 -16.56 7.32
N PHE A 14 -4.10 -16.78 8.47
CA PHE A 14 -5.24 -17.69 8.55
C PHE A 14 -6.39 -17.19 7.68
N TRP A 15 -6.69 -15.89 7.75
CA TRP A 15 -7.73 -15.27 6.95
C TRP A 15 -7.51 -15.43 5.44
N ALA A 16 -6.29 -15.19 4.96
CA ALA A 16 -5.99 -15.23 3.53
C ALA A 16 -5.80 -16.64 2.97
N LEU A 17 -5.19 -17.55 3.76
CA LEU A 17 -4.82 -18.88 3.28
C LEU A 17 -5.83 -19.97 3.59
N LEU A 18 -6.48 -19.95 4.77
CA LEU A 18 -7.36 -21.05 5.17
C LEU A 18 -8.78 -20.89 4.67
N LEU A 19 -9.31 -19.67 4.65
CA LEU A 19 -10.69 -19.40 4.28
C LEU A 19 -11.13 -19.94 2.90
N PRO A 20 -10.26 -19.99 1.86
CA PRO A 20 -10.59 -20.60 0.56
C PRO A 20 -10.84 -22.11 0.59
N PHE A 21 -10.39 -22.82 1.63
CA PHE A 21 -10.54 -24.28 1.74
C PHE A 21 -11.83 -24.71 2.46
N PHE A 22 -12.57 -23.77 3.03
CA PHE A 22 -13.84 -24.03 3.71
C PHE A 22 -15.01 -23.63 2.82
N ASP A 23 -16.09 -24.42 2.90
CA ASP A 23 -17.35 -24.10 2.23
C ASP A 23 -18.01 -22.86 2.84
N ALA A 24 -18.74 -22.11 2.01
CA ALA A 24 -19.38 -20.85 2.40
C ALA A 24 -20.39 -20.97 3.55
N SER A 25 -20.92 -22.16 3.83
CA SER A 25 -21.83 -22.44 4.95
C SER A 25 -21.11 -22.69 6.28
N ASN A 26 -19.78 -22.75 6.27
CA ASN A 26 -18.98 -23.02 7.46
C ASN A 26 -18.97 -21.80 8.40
N PRO A 27 -19.30 -21.96 9.70
CA PRO A 27 -19.28 -20.87 10.69
C PRO A 27 -17.93 -20.15 10.82
N ILE A 28 -16.84 -20.75 10.31
CA ILE A 28 -15.52 -20.13 10.30
C ILE A 28 -15.53 -18.75 9.62
N HIS A 29 -16.41 -18.55 8.62
CA HIS A 29 -16.51 -17.28 7.90
C HIS A 29 -16.94 -16.11 8.78
N ASP A 30 -17.63 -16.34 9.91
CA ASP A 30 -18.08 -15.29 10.83
C ASP A 30 -16.94 -14.69 11.67
N PHE A 31 -15.82 -15.40 11.78
CA PHE A 31 -14.64 -14.95 12.53
C PHE A 31 -13.70 -14.05 11.70
N PHE A 32 -13.96 -13.93 10.40
CA PHE A 32 -13.09 -13.22 9.47
C PHE A 32 -13.87 -12.20 8.64
N PRO A 33 -13.25 -11.08 8.23
CA PRO A 33 -13.88 -10.20 7.25
C PRO A 33 -14.06 -10.92 5.91
N SER A 34 -14.87 -10.34 5.00
CA SER A 34 -15.12 -10.98 3.71
C SER A 34 -13.83 -11.18 2.90
N ARG A 35 -13.74 -12.29 2.18
CA ARG A 35 -12.53 -12.72 1.44
C ARG A 35 -11.95 -11.66 0.50
N GLU A 36 -12.80 -10.79 -0.03
CA GLU A 36 -12.39 -9.73 -0.96
C GLU A 36 -11.42 -8.75 -0.31
N TRP A 37 -11.57 -8.50 1.00
CA TRP A 37 -10.71 -7.60 1.74
C TRP A 37 -9.31 -8.16 1.97
N ALA A 38 -9.14 -9.48 2.04
CA ALA A 38 -7.82 -10.13 2.12
C ALA A 38 -6.97 -9.88 0.86
N VAL A 39 -7.58 -9.52 -0.27
CA VAL A 39 -6.88 -9.18 -1.52
C VAL A 39 -6.85 -7.67 -1.75
N ARG A 40 -7.95 -6.97 -1.48
CA ARG A 40 -8.04 -5.51 -1.67
C ARG A 40 -7.09 -4.74 -0.77
N LEU A 41 -6.88 -5.19 0.47
CA LEU A 41 -6.06 -4.45 1.43
C LEU A 41 -4.58 -4.37 1.01
N PRO A 42 -3.88 -5.47 0.66
CA PRO A 42 -2.52 -5.40 0.12
C PRO A 42 -2.44 -4.63 -1.20
N ALA A 43 -3.42 -4.82 -2.08
CA ALA A 43 -3.46 -4.12 -3.36
C ALA A 43 -3.57 -2.59 -3.16
N PHE A 44 -4.41 -2.15 -2.23
CA PHE A 44 -4.57 -0.74 -1.90
C PHE A 44 -3.29 -0.14 -1.31
N ILE A 45 -2.61 -0.86 -0.40
CA ILE A 45 -1.32 -0.45 0.16
C ILE A 45 -0.27 -0.33 -0.95
N LEU A 46 -0.22 -1.28 -1.88
CA LEU A 46 0.73 -1.26 -2.98
C LEU A 46 0.48 -0.05 -3.90
N VAL A 47 -0.76 0.16 -4.33
CA VAL A 47 -1.12 1.27 -5.23
C VAL A 47 -0.90 2.62 -4.57
N SER A 48 -1.30 2.78 -3.31
CA SER A 48 -1.07 4.02 -2.57
C SER A 48 0.42 4.29 -2.36
N GLY A 49 1.20 3.26 -2.01
CA GLY A 49 2.65 3.34 -1.89
C GLY A 49 3.33 3.74 -3.20
N LEU A 50 3.01 3.07 -4.31
CA LEU A 50 3.53 3.42 -5.63
C LEU A 50 3.15 4.85 -6.04
N SER A 51 1.90 5.23 -5.79
CA SER A 51 1.40 6.57 -6.11
C SER A 51 2.12 7.65 -5.30
N ALA A 52 2.39 7.40 -4.02
CA ALA A 52 3.15 8.31 -3.16
C ALA A 52 4.59 8.46 -3.65
N VAL A 53 5.28 7.36 -3.96
CA VAL A 53 6.66 7.37 -4.48
C VAL A 53 6.72 8.10 -5.83
N GLY A 54 5.82 7.76 -6.77
CA GLY A 54 5.76 8.39 -8.08
C GLY A 54 5.49 9.89 -8.00
N SER A 55 4.58 10.31 -7.12
CA SER A 55 4.27 11.73 -6.88
C SER A 55 5.47 12.47 -6.30
N PHE A 56 6.16 11.87 -5.32
CA PHE A 56 7.35 12.46 -4.74
C PHE A 56 8.43 12.72 -5.81
N ILE A 57 8.74 11.71 -6.63
CA ILE A 57 9.70 11.82 -7.73
C ILE A 57 9.25 12.89 -8.75
N GLY A 58 7.97 12.89 -9.14
CA GLY A 58 7.45 13.88 -10.07
C GLY A 58 7.62 15.31 -9.55
N ILE A 59 7.31 15.54 -8.28
CA ILE A 59 7.45 16.85 -7.62
C ILE A 59 8.91 17.29 -7.57
N THR A 60 9.86 16.40 -7.22
CA THR A 60 11.29 16.76 -7.14
C THR A 60 11.84 17.10 -8.51
N VAL A 61 11.52 16.33 -9.56
CA VAL A 61 11.95 16.61 -10.94
C VAL A 61 11.44 17.98 -11.41
N VAL A 62 10.17 18.31 -11.14
CA VAL A 62 9.60 19.62 -11.51
C VAL A 62 10.30 20.76 -10.76
N LYS A 63 10.54 20.58 -9.45
CA LYS A 63 11.26 21.58 -8.63
C LYS A 63 12.68 21.81 -9.13
N GLU A 64 13.42 20.75 -9.44
CA GLU A 64 14.79 20.87 -9.96
C GLU A 64 14.84 21.57 -11.32
N LYS A 65 13.93 21.22 -12.25
CA LYS A 65 13.83 21.87 -13.56
C LYS A 65 13.56 23.37 -13.42
N ARG A 66 12.61 23.76 -12.55
CA ARG A 66 12.30 25.17 -12.26
C ARG A 66 13.49 25.91 -11.65
N ALA A 67 14.17 25.29 -10.68
CA ALA A 67 15.36 25.87 -10.05
C ALA A 67 16.50 26.09 -11.06
N LYS A 68 16.75 25.12 -11.95
CA LYS A 68 17.75 25.24 -13.03
C LYS A 68 17.38 26.35 -14.02
N ALA A 69 16.11 26.41 -14.44
CA ALA A 69 15.64 27.46 -15.35
C ALA A 69 15.76 28.86 -14.74
N GLN A 70 15.43 29.01 -13.46
CA GLN A 70 15.56 30.30 -12.76
C GLN A 70 17.02 30.74 -12.65
N LYS A 71 17.93 29.83 -12.30
CA LYS A 71 19.38 30.12 -12.27
C LYS A 71 19.92 30.51 -13.66
N ALA A 72 19.43 29.90 -14.73
CA ALA A 72 19.82 30.25 -16.09
C ALA A 72 19.35 31.67 -16.47
N LYS A 73 18.12 32.05 -16.12
CA LYS A 73 17.60 33.41 -16.36
C LYS A 73 18.42 34.49 -15.62
N LEU A 74 18.74 34.24 -14.36
CA LEU A 74 19.57 35.15 -13.54
C LEU A 74 20.99 35.34 -14.07
N ARG A 75 21.54 34.38 -14.83
CA ARG A 75 22.87 34.49 -15.45
C ARG A 75 22.87 35.27 -16.76
N MET A 76 21.70 35.43 -17.39
CA MET A 76 21.53 36.07 -18.69
C MET A 76 21.02 37.52 -18.57
N ALA A 77 20.66 37.95 -17.36
CA ALA A 77 20.28 39.31 -17.00
C ALA A 77 21.48 40.01 -16.33
#